data_AF-A0A1I3EG70-F1
#
_entry.id   AF-A0A1I3EG70-F1
#
_cell.length_a   1.000
_cell.length_b   1.000
_cell.length_c   1.000
_cell.angle_alpha   90.00
_cell.angle_beta   90.00
_cell.angle_gamma   90.00
#
_symmetry.space_group_name_H-M   'P 1'
#
loop_
_entity.id
_entity.type
_entity.pdbx_description
1 polymer ?
#
loop_
_entity_poly.entity_id
_entity_poly.type
_entity_poly.pdbx_seq_one_letter_code
_entity_poly.pdbx_strand_id
1 'polypeptide(L)'
;MPQASSLFTRLEYRLAEQLFQTRWLPRSPRTQRLTMHLFQRCAEAGHTAALSVYGNMLFQRGMTPQDKARGARYVLQAAQSGDPEAQYQAALIYEHGCAQYPRRHDHAVTWYARAGEAGHRLAARRLAEAYRQGDLDLAVDEQCAAHWQALADYPVYRVEAHDSPMH
;
A
#
# COMPACT_ATOMS: atom_id res chain seq x y z
N MET A 1 -21.77 -18.01 -11.86
CA MET A 1 -20.46 -18.64 -11.60
C MET A 1 -19.45 -17.68 -10.90
N PRO A 2 -19.73 -17.01 -9.76
CA PRO A 2 -18.78 -16.05 -9.17
C PRO A 2 -17.93 -16.61 -7.99
N GLN A 3 -18.29 -17.77 -7.43
CA GLN A 3 -17.65 -18.30 -6.22
C GLN A 3 -16.42 -19.17 -6.51
N ALA A 4 -16.40 -19.90 -7.63
CA ALA A 4 -15.25 -20.71 -8.02
C ALA A 4 -14.06 -19.87 -8.50
N SER A 5 -14.32 -18.73 -9.15
CA SER A 5 -13.28 -17.80 -9.60
C SER A 5 -12.55 -17.16 -8.42
N SER A 6 -13.24 -16.83 -7.33
CA SER A 6 -12.61 -16.17 -6.17
C SER A 6 -11.67 -17.10 -5.38
N LEU A 7 -12.01 -18.38 -5.22
CA LEU A 7 -11.14 -19.37 -4.56
C LEU A 7 -9.87 -19.63 -5.36
N PHE A 8 -10.01 -19.76 -6.68
CA PHE A 8 -8.88 -19.93 -7.58
C PHE A 8 -7.96 -18.70 -7.56
N THR A 9 -8.51 -17.48 -7.62
CA THR A 9 -7.73 -16.24 -7.52
C THR A 9 -6.98 -16.12 -6.18
N ARG A 10 -7.58 -16.55 -5.05
CA ARG A 10 -6.88 -16.56 -3.75
C ARG A 10 -5.73 -17.56 -3.71
N LEU A 11 -5.87 -18.72 -4.37
CA LEU A 11 -4.79 -19.70 -4.49
C LEU A 11 -3.66 -19.19 -5.39
N GLU A 12 -4.01 -18.58 -6.53
CA GLU A 12 -3.04 -17.94 -7.43
C GLU A 12 -2.28 -16.81 -6.73
N TYR A 13 -2.97 -15.96 -5.95
CA TYR A 13 -2.34 -14.91 -5.15
C TYR A 13 -1.38 -15.49 -4.12
N ARG A 14 -1.80 -16.51 -3.35
CA ARG A 14 -0.91 -17.17 -2.37
C ARG A 14 0.33 -17.77 -3.02
N LEU A 15 0.18 -18.40 -4.18
CA LEU A 15 1.31 -18.93 -4.92
C LEU A 15 2.24 -17.81 -5.41
N ALA A 16 1.69 -16.71 -5.92
CA ALA A 16 2.47 -15.54 -6.33
C ALA A 16 3.24 -14.93 -5.15
N GLU A 17 2.59 -14.77 -4.00
CA GLU A 17 3.18 -14.27 -2.75
C GLU A 17 4.30 -15.19 -2.24
N GLN A 18 4.08 -16.51 -2.25
CA GLN A 18 5.09 -17.49 -1.86
C GLN A 18 6.32 -17.42 -2.78
N LEU A 19 6.12 -17.35 -4.09
CA LEU A 19 7.20 -17.17 -5.06
C LEU A 19 7.92 -15.83 -4.90
N PHE A 20 7.22 -14.79 -4.45
CA PHE A 20 7.77 -13.45 -4.21
C PHE A 20 8.62 -13.38 -2.94
N GLN A 21 8.19 -14.03 -1.86
CA GLN A 21 8.90 -14.01 -0.56
C GLN A 21 10.07 -14.99 -0.47
N THR A 22 10.05 -16.08 -1.25
CA THR A 22 11.06 -17.14 -1.15
C THR A 22 12.42 -16.68 -1.65
N ARG A 23 13.35 -16.34 -0.75
CA ARG A 23 14.66 -15.67 -1.00
C ARG A 23 15.50 -16.17 -2.19
N TRP A 24 15.35 -17.41 -2.66
CA TRP A 24 16.12 -17.95 -3.80
C TRP A 24 15.35 -17.99 -5.14
N LEU A 25 14.01 -18.00 -5.12
CA LEU A 25 13.14 -18.20 -6.30
C LEU A 25 12.95 -16.97 -7.20
N PRO A 26 12.74 -15.73 -6.68
CA PRO A 26 12.57 -14.52 -7.47
C PRO A 26 13.86 -14.06 -8.14
N ARG A 27 14.97 -14.81 -8.05
CA ARG A 27 16.22 -14.52 -8.79
C ARG A 27 16.22 -15.09 -10.21
N SER A 28 15.41 -16.11 -10.49
CA SER A 28 15.30 -16.64 -11.86
C SER A 28 14.40 -15.73 -12.72
N PRO A 29 14.84 -15.32 -13.92
CA PRO A 29 14.02 -14.51 -14.83
C PRO A 29 12.67 -15.15 -15.17
N ARG A 30 12.60 -16.49 -15.21
CA ARG A 30 11.36 -17.23 -15.48
C ARG A 30 10.38 -17.08 -14.32
N THR A 31 10.86 -17.23 -13.09
CA THR A 31 10.04 -17.09 -11.89
C THR A 31 9.53 -15.66 -11.73
N GLN A 32 10.37 -14.65 -11.98
CA GLN A 32 9.93 -13.25 -11.96
C GLN A 32 8.79 -12.99 -12.94
N ARG A 33 8.91 -13.48 -14.19
CA ARG A 33 7.85 -13.35 -15.20
C ARG A 33 6.57 -14.06 -14.77
N LEU A 34 6.68 -15.26 -14.20
CA LEU A 34 5.53 -16.00 -13.70
C LEU A 34 4.85 -15.26 -12.53
N THR A 35 5.62 -14.82 -11.53
CA THR A 35 5.11 -14.06 -10.38
C THR A 35 4.40 -12.78 -10.83
N MET A 36 4.99 -12.03 -11.76
CA MET A 36 4.34 -10.84 -12.34
C MET A 36 3.04 -11.18 -13.06
N HIS A 37 3.04 -12.26 -13.84
CA HIS A 37 1.85 -12.69 -14.58
C HIS A 37 0.72 -13.13 -13.64
N LEU A 38 1.04 -13.83 -12.56
CA LEU A 38 0.05 -14.24 -11.55
C LEU A 38 -0.54 -13.03 -10.82
N PHE A 39 0.30 -12.08 -10.40
CA PHE A 39 -0.17 -10.84 -9.78
C PHE A 39 -1.04 -10.03 -10.75
N GLN A 40 -0.66 -9.95 -12.03
CA GLN A 40 -1.48 -9.30 -13.06
C GLN A 40 -2.87 -9.94 -13.15
N ARG A 41 -2.95 -11.28 -13.28
CA ARG A 41 -4.23 -11.99 -13.38
C ARG A 41 -5.09 -11.80 -12.13
N CYS A 42 -4.48 -11.84 -10.95
CA CYS A 42 -5.19 -11.59 -9.70
C CYS A 42 -5.70 -10.15 -9.59
N ALA A 43 -4.90 -9.17 -10.05
CA ALA A 43 -5.29 -7.76 -10.09
C ALA A 43 -6.44 -7.51 -11.09
N GLU A 44 -6.39 -8.11 -12.28
CA GLU A 44 -7.47 -8.06 -13.28
C GLU A 44 -8.76 -8.74 -12.78
N ALA A 45 -8.64 -9.75 -11.91
CA ALA A 45 -9.77 -10.37 -11.21
C ALA A 45 -10.28 -9.54 -10.01
N GLY A 46 -9.70 -8.38 -9.72
CA GLY A 46 -10.13 -7.47 -8.66
C GLY A 46 -9.62 -7.79 -7.25
N HIS A 47 -8.60 -8.66 -7.10
CA HIS A 47 -8.02 -8.95 -5.80
C HIS A 47 -7.24 -7.74 -5.27
N THR A 48 -7.69 -7.14 -4.16
CA THR A 48 -7.17 -5.87 -3.60
C THR A 48 -5.67 -5.92 -3.30
N ALA A 49 -5.20 -6.95 -2.59
CA ALA A 49 -3.77 -7.09 -2.31
C ALA A 49 -2.92 -7.29 -3.58
N ALA A 50 -3.49 -7.92 -4.63
CA ALA A 50 -2.79 -8.09 -5.90
C ALA A 50 -2.74 -6.77 -6.68
N LEU A 51 -3.80 -5.97 -6.63
CA LEU A 51 -3.82 -4.61 -7.17
C LEU A 51 -2.75 -3.74 -6.53
N SER A 52 -2.59 -3.81 -5.20
CA SER A 52 -1.54 -3.11 -4.45
C SER A 52 -0.14 -3.54 -4.90
N VAL A 53 0.16 -4.84 -4.85
CA VAL A 53 1.49 -5.39 -5.18
C VAL A 53 1.83 -5.19 -6.66
N TYR A 54 0.92 -5.53 -7.58
CA TYR A 54 1.13 -5.38 -9.02
C TYR A 54 1.23 -3.91 -9.43
N GLY A 55 0.35 -3.06 -8.86
CA GLY A 55 0.36 -1.63 -9.09
C GLY A 55 1.69 -0.99 -8.68
N ASN A 56 2.19 -1.32 -7.49
CA ASN A 56 3.49 -0.84 -7.02
C ASN A 56 4.63 -1.35 -7.92
N MET A 57 4.62 -2.62 -8.32
CA MET A 57 5.62 -3.17 -9.25
C MET A 57 5.65 -2.40 -10.58
N LEU A 58 4.49 -2.12 -11.19
CA LEU A 58 4.40 -1.35 -12.42
C LEU A 58 4.82 0.12 -12.22
N PHE A 59 4.48 0.72 -11.08
CA PHE A 59 4.86 2.10 -10.79
C PHE A 59 6.38 2.27 -10.62
N GLN A 60 7.02 1.34 -9.90
CA GLN A 60 8.46 1.39 -9.62
C GLN A 60 9.32 0.90 -10.79
N ARG A 61 8.89 -0.17 -11.47
CA ARG A 61 9.67 -0.85 -12.52
C ARG A 61 9.17 -0.60 -13.94
N GLY A 62 8.08 0.16 -14.10
CA GLY A 62 7.56 0.53 -15.41
C GLY A 62 8.63 1.25 -16.23
N MET A 63 8.88 0.73 -17.44
CA MET A 63 9.89 1.29 -18.33
C MET A 63 9.38 2.55 -19.03
N THR A 64 8.06 2.66 -19.21
CA THR A 64 7.43 3.81 -19.87
C THR A 64 6.58 4.64 -18.88
N PRO A 65 6.35 5.94 -19.17
CA PRO A 65 5.40 6.75 -18.41
C PRO A 65 3.98 6.16 -18.35
N GLN A 66 3.57 5.44 -19.41
CA GLN A 66 2.27 4.77 -19.47
C GLN A 66 2.20 3.58 -18.50
N ASP A 67 3.26 2.79 -18.39
CA ASP A 67 3.33 1.69 -17.42
C ASP A 67 3.21 2.22 -15.98
N LYS A 68 3.93 3.31 -15.69
CA LYS A 68 3.87 3.96 -14.39
C LYS A 68 2.47 4.52 -14.10
N ALA A 69 1.83 5.17 -15.07
CA ALA A 69 0.46 5.65 -14.93
C ALA A 69 -0.54 4.51 -14.70
N ARG A 70 -0.38 3.38 -15.39
CA ARG A 70 -1.19 2.17 -15.17
C ARG A 70 -0.96 1.59 -13.77
N GLY A 71 0.29 1.52 -13.31
CA GLY A 71 0.64 1.11 -11.95
C GLY A 71 -0.01 1.99 -10.90
N ALA A 72 0.10 3.31 -11.05
CA ALA A 72 -0.53 4.29 -10.17
C ALA A 72 -2.05 4.12 -10.12
N ARG A 73 -2.71 3.84 -11.24
CA ARG A 73 -4.15 3.57 -11.27
C ARG A 73 -4.53 2.34 -10.42
N TYR A 74 -3.78 1.25 -10.52
CA TYR A 74 -4.05 0.05 -9.71
C TYR A 74 -3.80 0.29 -8.21
N VAL A 75 -2.75 1.04 -7.87
CA VAL A 75 -2.48 1.45 -6.48
C VAL A 75 -3.65 2.27 -5.93
N LEU A 76 -4.14 3.27 -6.67
CA LEU A 76 -5.25 4.10 -6.23
C LEU A 76 -6.54 3.30 -6.04
N GLN A 77 -6.80 2.31 -6.89
CA GLN A 77 -7.94 1.41 -6.73
C GLN A 77 -7.82 0.53 -5.47
N ALA A 78 -6.63 0.00 -5.20
CA ALA A 78 -6.38 -0.76 -3.98
C ALA A 78 -6.49 0.13 -2.73
N ALA A 79 -5.99 1.36 -2.78
CA ALA A 79 -6.08 2.33 -1.69
C ALA A 79 -7.53 2.69 -1.34
N GLN A 80 -8.38 2.86 -2.36
CA GLN A 80 -9.82 3.05 -2.20
C GLN A 80 -10.52 1.86 -1.55
N SER A 81 -9.96 0.65 -1.71
CA SER A 81 -10.48 -0.57 -1.10
C SER A 81 -10.05 -0.76 0.36
N GLY A 82 -9.32 0.20 0.93
CA GLY A 82 -8.91 0.17 2.35
C GLY A 82 -7.56 -0.51 2.63
N ASP A 83 -6.81 -0.92 1.60
CA ASP A 83 -5.49 -1.54 1.77
C ASP A 83 -4.48 -0.50 2.31
N PRO A 84 -3.95 -0.64 3.55
CA PRO A 84 -3.08 0.37 4.16
C PRO A 84 -1.75 0.58 3.43
N GLU A 85 -1.20 -0.49 2.85
CA GLU A 85 0.01 -0.41 2.02
C GLU A 85 -0.29 0.37 0.75
N ALA A 86 -1.40 0.06 0.07
CA ALA A 86 -1.79 0.79 -1.13
C ALA A 86 -2.11 2.27 -0.85
N GLN A 87 -2.69 2.59 0.31
CA GLN A 87 -2.93 3.97 0.74
C GLN A 87 -1.61 4.72 0.94
N TYR A 88 -0.61 4.09 1.55
CA TYR A 88 0.73 4.66 1.65
C TYR A 88 1.37 4.88 0.26
N GLN A 89 1.26 3.92 -0.65
CA GLN A 89 1.77 4.07 -2.02
C GLN A 89 1.01 5.16 -2.81
N ALA A 90 -0.30 5.29 -2.60
CA ALA A 90 -1.11 6.37 -3.17
C ALA A 90 -0.65 7.74 -2.70
N ALA A 91 -0.30 7.86 -1.41
CA ALA A 91 0.26 9.09 -0.86
C ALA A 91 1.58 9.47 -1.52
N LEU A 92 2.50 8.50 -1.73
CA LEU A 92 3.76 8.73 -2.44
C LEU A 92 3.55 9.17 -3.90
N ILE A 93 2.56 8.61 -4.59
CA ILE A 93 2.20 9.02 -5.95
C ILE A 93 1.82 10.49 -6.00
N TYR A 94 1.01 10.97 -5.04
CA TYR A 94 0.61 12.37 -4.99
C TYR A 94 1.68 13.31 -4.41
N GLU A 95 2.56 12.81 -3.53
CA GLU A 95 3.67 13.59 -2.98
C GLU A 95 4.72 13.92 -4.05
N HIS A 96 5.10 12.94 -4.87
CA HIS A 96 6.12 13.12 -5.91
C HIS A 96 5.54 13.51 -7.27
N GLY A 97 4.28 13.15 -7.51
CA GLY A 97 3.66 13.21 -8.83
C GLY A 97 4.22 12.16 -9.80
N CYS A 98 3.48 11.91 -10.86
CA CYS A 98 3.90 11.17 -12.04
C CYS A 98 3.16 11.68 -13.28
N ALA A 99 3.45 11.09 -14.45
CA ALA A 99 2.96 11.59 -15.74
C ALA A 99 1.46 11.93 -15.77
N GLN A 100 0.59 11.09 -15.19
CA GLN A 100 -0.86 11.30 -15.18
C GLN A 100 -1.42 11.86 -13.87
N TYR A 101 -0.65 11.77 -12.78
CA TYR A 101 -1.08 12.21 -11.45
C TYR A 101 -0.13 13.31 -10.98
N PRO A 102 -0.47 14.60 -11.15
CA PRO A 102 0.41 15.68 -10.73
C PRO A 102 0.60 15.68 -9.22
N ARG A 103 1.67 16.33 -8.77
CA ARG A 103 1.94 16.54 -7.34
C ARG A 103 0.78 17.29 -6.68
N ARG A 104 0.27 16.74 -5.58
CA ARG A 104 -0.90 17.21 -4.83
C ARG A 104 -0.71 16.86 -3.34
N HIS A 105 -0.16 17.78 -2.57
CA HIS A 105 0.15 17.53 -1.16
C HIS A 105 -1.08 17.28 -0.30
N ASP A 106 -2.16 18.00 -0.57
CA ASP A 106 -3.49 17.79 0.03
C ASP A 106 -3.96 16.33 -0.09
N HIS A 107 -3.84 15.77 -1.29
CA HIS A 107 -4.15 14.36 -1.53
C HIS A 107 -3.14 13.43 -0.84
N ALA A 108 -1.84 13.75 -0.87
CA ALA A 108 -0.82 12.95 -0.21
C ALA A 108 -1.05 12.84 1.30
N VAL A 109 -1.29 13.96 1.98
CA VAL A 109 -1.58 14.02 3.42
C VAL A 109 -2.83 13.20 3.74
N THR A 110 -3.90 13.33 2.94
CA THR A 110 -5.13 12.55 3.13
C THR A 110 -4.87 11.05 3.07
N TRP A 111 -4.09 10.59 2.09
CA TRP A 111 -3.78 9.17 1.94
C TRP A 111 -2.82 8.66 3.00
N TYR A 112 -1.83 9.46 3.41
CA TYR A 112 -0.98 9.10 4.55
C TYR A 112 -1.76 8.99 5.84
N ALA A 113 -2.73 9.88 6.07
CA ALA A 113 -3.53 9.88 7.29
C ALA A 113 -4.35 8.59 7.38
N ARG A 114 -5.07 8.25 6.30
CA ARG A 114 -5.82 6.99 6.20
C ARG A 114 -4.95 5.76 6.43
N ALA A 115 -3.78 5.72 5.80
CA ALA A 115 -2.84 4.61 5.97
C ALA A 115 -2.35 4.52 7.42
N GLY A 116 -1.96 5.65 8.02
CA GLY A 116 -1.48 5.73 9.40
C GLY A 116 -2.56 5.32 10.42
N GLU A 117 -3.78 5.80 10.26
CA GLU A 117 -4.96 5.41 11.07
C GLU A 117 -5.27 3.92 10.95
N ALA A 118 -5.06 3.33 9.75
CA ALA A 118 -5.17 1.89 9.53
C ALA A 118 -3.95 1.09 10.01
N GLY A 119 -3.01 1.72 10.73
CA GLY A 119 -1.84 1.06 11.34
C GLY A 119 -0.59 1.00 10.46
N HIS A 120 -0.56 1.70 9.32
CA HIS A 120 0.62 1.74 8.45
C HIS A 120 1.71 2.65 9.03
N ARG A 121 2.68 2.04 9.70
CA ARG A 121 3.73 2.73 10.46
C ARG A 121 4.52 3.75 9.65
N LEU A 122 4.91 3.42 8.41
CA LEU A 122 5.68 4.34 7.58
C LEU A 122 4.87 5.57 7.14
N ALA A 123 3.54 5.43 7.01
CA ALA A 123 2.67 6.54 6.66
C ALA A 123 2.54 7.51 7.83
N ALA A 124 2.28 6.97 9.02
CA ALA A 124 2.23 7.74 10.25
C ALA A 124 3.58 8.45 10.53
N ARG A 125 4.73 7.78 10.31
CA ARG A 125 6.05 8.43 10.42
C ARG A 125 6.25 9.57 9.44
N ARG A 126 5.82 9.38 8.18
CA ARG A 126 5.94 10.42 7.14
C ARG A 126 5.13 11.67 7.50
N LEU A 127 3.93 11.50 8.06
CA LEU A 127 3.12 12.61 8.57
C LEU A 127 3.72 13.28 9.80
N ALA A 128 4.22 12.50 10.75
CA ALA A 128 4.89 13.04 11.92
C ALA A 128 6.06 13.96 11.50
N GLU A 129 6.85 13.50 10.53
CA GLU A 129 7.93 14.31 9.97
C GLU A 129 7.44 15.54 9.23
N ALA A 130 6.37 15.40 8.44
CA ALA A 130 5.82 16.52 7.70
C ALA A 130 5.33 17.65 8.62
N TYR A 131 4.68 17.30 9.74
CA TYR A 131 4.27 18.27 10.76
C TYR A 131 5.43 18.86 11.56
N ARG A 132 6.56 18.14 11.75
CA ARG A 132 7.75 18.73 12.39
C ARG A 132 8.46 19.75 11.51
N GLN A 133 8.48 19.50 10.21
CA GLN A 133 9.26 20.30 9.26
C GLN A 133 8.45 21.38 8.55
N GLY A 134 7.11 21.26 8.56
CA GLY A 134 6.24 22.11 7.75
C GLY A 134 6.26 21.72 6.26
N ASP A 135 6.44 20.43 5.97
CA ASP A 135 6.42 19.87 4.61
C ASP A 135 4.97 19.58 4.16
N LEU A 136 4.80 19.22 2.88
CA LEU A 136 3.48 18.88 2.29
C LEU A 136 2.43 20.00 2.46
N ASP A 137 2.89 21.25 2.45
CA ASP A 137 2.09 22.45 2.71
C ASP A 137 1.39 22.45 4.09
N LEU A 138 1.88 21.64 5.03
CA LEU A 138 1.42 21.65 6.42
C LEU A 138 2.15 22.72 7.21
N ALA A 139 1.45 23.32 8.17
CA ALA A 139 2.10 24.16 9.17
C ALA A 139 2.86 23.28 10.16
N VAL A 140 3.94 23.82 10.73
CA VAL A 140 4.65 23.16 11.82
C VAL A 140 3.71 23.01 13.01
N ASP A 141 3.48 21.78 13.44
CA ASP A 141 2.62 21.45 14.59
C ASP A 141 3.18 20.25 15.35
N GLU A 142 3.79 20.53 16.50
CA GLU A 142 4.41 19.50 17.34
C GLU A 142 3.37 18.55 17.96
N GLN A 143 2.14 19.00 18.21
CA GLN A 143 1.09 18.15 18.77
C GLN A 143 0.61 17.14 17.73
N CYS A 144 0.36 17.59 16.50
CA CYS A 144 0.06 16.69 15.40
C CYS A 144 1.23 15.74 15.12
N ALA A 145 2.47 16.24 15.12
CA ALA A 145 3.65 15.40 14.94
C ALA A 145 3.75 14.29 16.00
N ALA A 146 3.57 14.62 17.28
CA ALA A 146 3.59 13.66 18.38
C ALA A 146 2.46 12.63 18.27
N HIS A 147 1.26 13.06 17.85
CA HIS A 147 0.13 12.15 17.61
C HIS A 147 0.45 11.10 16.53
N TRP A 148 0.94 11.54 15.37
CA TRP A 148 1.32 10.64 14.28
C TRP A 148 2.53 9.77 14.64
N GLN A 149 3.48 10.29 15.41
CA GLN A 149 4.60 9.51 15.93
C GLN A 149 4.13 8.39 16.87
N ALA A 150 3.14 8.66 17.72
CA ALA A 150 2.55 7.65 18.59
C ALA A 150 1.87 6.53 17.79
N LEU A 151 1.12 6.86 16.73
CA LEU A 151 0.54 5.88 15.82
C LEU A 151 1.61 5.06 15.08
N ALA A 152 2.73 5.67 14.72
CA ALA A 152 3.86 4.99 14.11
C ALA A 152 4.59 4.01 15.03
N ASP A 153 4.60 4.27 16.32
CA ASP A 153 5.32 3.48 17.31
C ASP A 153 4.44 2.42 17.99
N TYR A 154 3.11 2.54 17.88
CA TYR A 154 2.18 1.56 18.41
C TYR A 154 2.37 0.17 17.76
N PRO A 155 2.60 -0.90 18.55
CA PRO A 155 2.64 -2.25 18.02
C PRO A 155 1.22 -2.70 17.65
N VAL A 156 1.06 -3.24 16.44
CA VAL A 156 -0.22 -3.70 15.82
C VAL A 156 -0.90 -4.85 16.60
N TYR A 157 -0.36 -5.29 17.74
CA TYR A 157 -0.90 -6.38 18.56
C TYR A 157 -1.46 -5.89 19.90
N ARG A 158 -2.66 -5.30 19.88
CA ARG A 158 -3.62 -5.46 20.98
C ARG A 158 -5.04 -5.31 20.45
N VAL A 159 -5.52 -6.36 19.80
CA VAL A 159 -6.96 -6.64 19.85
C VAL A 159 -7.28 -6.92 21.31
N GLU A 160 -8.31 -6.25 21.80
CA GLU A 160 -8.82 -6.26 23.17
C GLU A 160 -8.94 -7.69 23.72
N ALA A 161 -8.04 -8.06 24.64
CA ALA A 161 -8.35 -9.06 25.67
C ALA A 161 -8.92 -8.28 26.86
N HIS A 162 -10.15 -7.80 26.69
CA HIS A 162 -10.99 -7.34 27.79
C HIS A 162 -12.18 -8.29 27.89
N ASP A 163 -11.87 -9.55 28.25
CA ASP A 163 -12.82 -10.38 28.97
C ASP A 163 -12.35 -10.46 30.42
N SER A 164 -13.19 -9.90 31.27
CA SER A 164 -13.07 -9.70 32.71
C SER A 164 -12.67 -10.95 33.51
N PRO A 165 -12.07 -10.79 34.71
CA PRO A 165 -11.90 -11.90 35.62
C PRO A 165 -13.29 -12.35 36.12
N MET A 166 -13.62 -13.62 35.90
CA MET A 166 -14.75 -14.27 36.56
C MET A 166 -14.44 -14.32 38.06
N HIS A 167 -15.28 -13.66 38.85
CA HIS A 167 -15.41 -13.89 40.30
C HIS A 167 -16.04 -15.24 40.58
#